data_AF-A0A3M2J4N0-F1
#
_entry.id   AF-A0A3M2J4N0-F1
#
_cell.length_a   1.000
_cell.length_b   1.000
_cell.length_c   1.000
_cell.angle_alpha   90.00
_cell.angle_beta   90.00
_cell.angle_gamma   90.00
#
_symmetry.space_group_name_H-M   'P 1'
#
loop_
_entity.id
_entity.type
_entity.pdbx_description
1 polymer ?
#
loop_
_entity_poly.entity_id
_entity_poly.type
_entity_poly.pdbx_seq_one_letter_code
_entity_poly.pdbx_strand_id
1 'polypeptide(L)'
;MAPSTTSLGPNWWKALSDGALAAIVTGAWMPGALEGSVPEGSGQWRVAPIPSYDGSAATSENGGSSQAVTKQSKNPALAAAFLKWLNTSDESVGVFLDGGGFPSTTKQLDDEEFLNAALEYFGGQEINKVLVEASDNVITGWQYLPFQVYANSVFPDTVGAAYTARSDLNRGLQAWQDQLATYGNQQGFTVNP
;
A
#
# COMPACT_ATOMS: atom_id res chain seq x y z
N MET A 1 0.78 -12.58 26.33
CA MET A 1 0.48 -12.37 24.90
C MET A 1 1.14 -11.08 24.50
N ALA A 2 1.92 -11.05 23.42
CA ALA A 2 2.35 -9.76 22.87
C ALA A 2 1.08 -8.98 22.49
N PRO A 3 1.01 -7.67 22.78
CA PRO A 3 -0.15 -6.86 22.40
C PRO A 3 -0.38 -6.97 20.89
N SER A 4 -1.63 -7.00 20.45
CA SER A 4 -1.96 -7.02 19.02
C SER A 4 -1.38 -5.79 18.35
N THR A 5 -0.41 -6.00 17.46
CA THR A 5 0.18 -4.98 16.59
C THR A 5 -0.61 -4.91 15.29
N THR A 6 -1.86 -4.46 15.37
CA THR A 6 -2.66 -4.18 14.17
C THR A 6 -1.94 -3.11 13.36
N SER A 7 -1.68 -3.40 12.08
CA SER A 7 -1.00 -2.47 11.16
C SER A 7 -1.64 -1.08 11.22
N LEU A 8 -0.81 -0.03 11.21
CA LEU A 8 -1.19 1.39 11.36
C LEU A 8 -1.86 1.77 12.69
N GLY A 9 -2.01 0.83 13.64
CA GLY A 9 -2.52 1.11 14.99
C GLY A 9 -1.43 1.65 15.93
N PRO A 10 -1.79 2.26 17.07
CA PRO A 10 -0.84 2.88 18.00
C PRO A 10 0.29 1.95 18.46
N ASN A 11 -0.03 0.68 18.74
CA ASN A 11 0.97 -0.30 19.17
C ASN A 11 1.95 -0.67 18.06
N TRP A 12 1.52 -0.62 16.80
CA TRP A 12 2.39 -0.92 15.65
C TRP A 12 3.37 0.22 15.41
N TRP A 13 2.91 1.48 15.44
CA TRP A 13 3.80 2.66 15.40
C TRP A 13 4.78 2.70 16.57
N LYS A 14 4.31 2.40 17.78
CA LYS A 14 5.20 2.29 18.95
C LYS A 14 6.26 1.20 18.76
N ALA A 15 5.89 0.05 18.20
CA ALA A 15 6.84 -1.03 17.97
C ALA A 15 7.92 -0.65 16.93
N LEU A 16 7.60 0.21 15.96
CA LEU A 16 8.57 0.78 15.03
C LEU A 16 9.48 1.81 15.71
N SER A 17 8.90 2.73 16.50
CA SER A 17 9.66 3.76 17.24
C SER A 17 10.64 3.15 18.24
N ASP A 18 10.20 2.14 19.00
CA ASP A 18 11.05 1.48 20.00
C ASP A 18 12.00 0.41 19.39
N GLY A 19 11.99 0.23 18.05
CA GLY A 19 12.85 -0.73 17.35
C GLY A 19 12.47 -2.21 17.51
N ALA A 20 11.30 -2.52 18.09
CA ALA A 20 10.77 -3.88 18.18
C ALA A 20 10.37 -4.45 16.81
N LEU A 21 10.06 -3.58 15.84
CA LEU A 21 9.93 -3.89 14.42
C LEU A 21 11.04 -3.19 13.65
N ALA A 22 11.96 -3.98 13.08
CA ALA A 22 13.16 -3.46 12.42
C ALA A 22 13.00 -3.20 10.91
N ALA A 23 11.93 -3.71 10.30
CA ALA A 23 11.66 -3.59 8.87
C ALA A 23 10.16 -3.68 8.57
N ILE A 24 9.74 -3.08 7.46
CA ILE A 24 8.37 -3.17 6.94
C ILE A 24 8.45 -3.44 5.43
N VAL A 25 7.64 -4.39 4.94
CA VAL A 25 7.39 -4.58 3.51
C VAL A 25 6.00 -4.03 3.20
N THR A 26 5.93 -2.90 2.49
CA THR A 26 4.69 -2.12 2.29
C THR A 26 4.82 -1.18 1.08
N GLY A 27 3.74 -0.49 0.73
CA GLY A 27 3.73 0.45 -0.39
C GLY A 27 4.55 1.73 -0.17
N ALA A 28 4.87 2.39 -1.29
CA ALA A 28 5.69 3.61 -1.37
C ALA A 28 5.12 4.84 -0.65
N TRP A 29 3.90 4.75 -0.10
CA TRP A 29 3.28 5.79 0.74
C TRP A 29 3.77 5.78 2.19
N MET A 30 4.51 4.75 2.61
CA MET A 30 4.99 4.61 3.99
C MET A 30 6.03 5.66 4.43
N PRO A 31 6.93 6.20 3.58
CA PRO A 31 7.92 7.18 4.00
C PRO A 31 7.34 8.39 4.73
N GLY A 32 6.37 9.08 4.13
CA GLY A 32 5.69 10.20 4.80
C GLY A 32 4.95 9.80 6.07
N ALA A 33 4.40 8.58 6.11
CA ALA A 33 3.75 8.07 7.32
C ALA A 33 4.75 7.81 8.47
N LEU A 34 5.95 7.30 8.16
CA LEU A 34 7.05 7.13 9.11
C LEU A 34 7.56 8.47 9.64
N GLU A 35 7.79 9.45 8.76
CA GLU A 35 8.21 10.80 9.14
C GLU A 35 7.23 11.44 10.14
N GLY A 36 5.92 11.30 9.90
CA GLY A 36 4.90 11.85 10.77
C GLY A 36 4.62 11.05 12.05
N SER A 37 4.76 9.72 12.02
CA SER A 37 4.30 8.83 13.11
C SER A 37 5.44 8.24 13.94
N VAL A 38 6.68 8.28 13.44
CA VAL A 38 7.87 7.71 14.08
C VAL A 38 9.03 8.72 13.97
N PRO A 39 8.90 9.95 14.49
CA PRO A 39 9.92 10.99 14.32
C PRO A 39 11.28 10.60 14.92
N GLU A 40 11.30 9.77 15.98
CA GLU A 40 12.54 9.27 16.61
C GLU A 40 13.33 8.32 15.70
N GLY A 41 12.70 7.79 14.64
CA GLY A 41 13.35 6.95 13.64
C GLY A 41 14.24 7.70 12.65
N SER A 42 14.26 9.04 12.69
CA SER A 42 15.03 9.84 11.75
C SER A 42 16.51 9.44 11.71
N GLY A 43 17.04 9.29 10.50
CA GLY A 43 18.42 8.84 10.23
C GLY A 43 18.63 7.32 10.33
N GLN A 44 17.69 6.57 10.90
CA GLN A 44 17.82 5.12 11.15
C GLN A 44 17.22 4.26 10.03
N TRP A 45 16.20 4.76 9.33
CA TRP A 45 15.51 4.03 8.28
C TRP A 45 16.19 4.16 6.92
N ARG A 46 16.05 3.13 6.09
CA ARG A 46 16.48 3.12 4.68
C ARG A 46 15.41 2.41 3.85
N VAL A 47 15.40 2.68 2.54
CA VAL A 47 14.51 2.02 1.58
C VAL A 47 15.35 1.11 0.68
N ALA A 48 14.84 -0.08 0.37
CA ALA A 48 15.49 -1.05 -0.50
C ALA A 48 14.44 -1.74 -1.41
N PRO A 49 14.86 -2.29 -2.56
CA PRO A 49 13.98 -3.11 -3.39
C PRO A 49 13.40 -4.31 -2.63
N ILE A 50 12.19 -4.73 -2.99
CA ILE A 50 11.58 -5.94 -2.44
C ILE A 50 12.41 -7.17 -2.90
N PRO A 51 12.76 -8.09 -2.00
CA PRO A 51 13.49 -9.29 -2.36
C PRO A 51 12.62 -10.22 -3.21
N SER A 52 13.19 -10.75 -4.29
CA SER A 52 12.60 -11.82 -5.10
C SER A 52 13.37 -13.13 -4.92
N TYR A 53 12.72 -14.26 -5.20
CA TYR A 53 13.33 -15.59 -5.02
C TYR A 53 14.50 -15.87 -5.95
N ASP A 54 14.46 -15.33 -7.17
CA ASP A 54 15.48 -15.52 -8.21
C ASP A 54 16.38 -14.29 -8.39
N GLY A 55 16.18 -13.24 -7.58
CA GLY A 55 16.92 -11.98 -7.69
C GLY A 55 16.48 -11.08 -8.85
N SER A 56 15.41 -11.42 -9.57
CA SER A 56 14.81 -10.54 -10.57
C SER A 56 14.15 -9.31 -9.94
N ALA A 57 14.15 -8.19 -10.67
CA ALA A 57 13.38 -7.02 -10.27
C ALA A 57 11.90 -7.28 -10.57
N ALA A 58 11.15 -7.65 -9.55
CA ALA A 58 9.72 -7.96 -9.66
C ALA A 58 9.01 -7.59 -8.36
N THR A 59 7.98 -6.76 -8.45
CA THR A 59 7.25 -6.28 -7.28
C THR A 59 5.74 -6.19 -7.52
N SER A 60 5.00 -5.83 -6.48
CA SER A 60 3.55 -5.60 -6.48
C SER A 60 3.21 -4.25 -5.86
N GLU A 61 1.97 -3.83 -6.04
CA GLU A 61 1.41 -2.66 -5.34
C GLU A 61 0.73 -3.07 -4.04
N ASN A 62 0.91 -2.25 -3.00
CA ASN A 62 0.15 -2.34 -1.76
C ASN A 62 -0.44 -0.97 -1.42
N GLY A 63 -1.76 -0.90 -1.36
CA GLY A 63 -2.47 0.37 -1.15
C GLY A 63 -2.64 1.15 -2.45
N GLY A 64 -2.37 2.45 -2.40
CA GLY A 64 -2.82 3.38 -3.43
C GLY A 64 -4.29 3.76 -3.22
N SER A 65 -4.63 5.01 -3.51
CA SER A 65 -5.99 5.53 -3.35
C SER A 65 -6.45 6.19 -4.63
N SER A 66 -7.76 6.16 -4.86
CA SER A 66 -8.41 6.91 -5.93
C SER A 66 -9.65 7.60 -5.38
N GLN A 67 -10.06 8.68 -6.05
CA GLN A 67 -11.31 9.35 -5.76
C GLN A 67 -12.28 9.10 -6.92
N ALA A 68 -13.53 8.82 -6.58
CA ALA A 68 -14.59 8.55 -7.55
C ALA A 68 -15.79 9.46 -7.30
N VAL A 69 -16.41 9.92 -8.40
CA VAL A 69 -17.70 10.60 -8.33
C VAL A 69 -18.80 9.55 -8.16
N THR A 70 -19.55 9.65 -7.06
CA THR A 70 -20.66 8.74 -6.80
C THR A 70 -21.84 9.02 -7.74
N LYS A 71 -22.62 7.96 -8.06
CA LYS A 71 -23.81 8.08 -8.93
C LYS A 71 -24.88 9.03 -8.36
N GLN A 72 -24.87 9.25 -7.05
CA GLN A 72 -25.83 10.10 -6.35
C GLN A 72 -25.49 11.60 -6.43
N SER A 73 -24.30 11.95 -6.96
CA SER A 73 -23.86 13.34 -7.07
C SER A 73 -24.89 14.20 -7.82
N LYS A 74 -25.22 15.35 -7.24
CA LYS A 74 -26.09 16.35 -7.89
C LYS A 74 -25.34 17.19 -8.93
N ASN A 75 -24.01 17.15 -8.91
CA ASN A 75 -23.14 17.93 -9.81
C ASN A 75 -21.99 17.05 -10.33
N PRO A 76 -22.27 15.97 -11.09
CA PRO A 76 -21.25 14.98 -11.46
C PRO A 76 -20.12 15.57 -12.31
N ALA A 77 -20.43 16.49 -13.22
CA ALA A 77 -19.43 17.15 -14.06
C ALA A 77 -18.49 18.06 -13.25
N LEU A 78 -19.04 18.86 -12.33
CA LEU A 78 -18.23 19.72 -11.47
C LEU A 78 -17.36 18.90 -10.51
N ALA A 79 -17.92 17.84 -9.92
CA ALA A 79 -17.17 16.92 -9.07
C ALA A 79 -16.02 16.26 -9.86
N ALA A 80 -16.27 15.80 -11.08
CA ALA A 80 -15.24 15.22 -11.93
C ALA A 80 -14.16 16.25 -12.30
N ALA A 81 -14.54 17.51 -12.60
CA ALA A 81 -13.59 18.58 -12.85
C ALA A 81 -12.70 18.87 -11.63
N PHE A 82 -13.28 18.88 -10.42
CA PHE A 82 -12.52 19.00 -9.18
C PHE A 82 -11.56 17.82 -8.97
N LEU A 83 -12.02 16.57 -9.13
CA LEU A 83 -11.14 15.41 -8.98
C LEU A 83 -10.00 15.40 -10.01
N LYS A 84 -10.26 15.87 -11.23
CA LYS A 84 -9.21 16.06 -12.23
C LYS A 84 -8.19 17.09 -11.75
N TRP A 85 -8.64 18.26 -11.31
CA TRP A 85 -7.73 19.28 -10.76
C TRP A 85 -6.93 18.73 -9.56
N LEU A 86 -7.60 18.10 -8.60
CA LEU A 86 -7.01 17.57 -7.38
C LEU A 86 -5.87 16.59 -7.65
N ASN A 87 -6.02 15.73 -8.67
CA ASN A 87 -5.07 14.66 -8.95
C ASN A 87 -4.05 14.99 -10.06
N THR A 88 -4.17 16.13 -10.75
CA THR A 88 -3.32 16.42 -11.92
C THR A 88 -2.80 17.85 -12.00
N SER A 89 -3.28 18.78 -11.16
CA SER A 89 -2.72 20.14 -11.11
C SER A 89 -1.41 20.13 -10.33
N ASP A 90 -0.44 20.92 -10.79
CA ASP A 90 0.85 21.06 -10.10
C ASP A 90 0.67 21.61 -8.68
N GLU A 91 -0.28 22.52 -8.47
CA GLU A 91 -0.61 23.08 -7.17
C GLU A 91 -1.07 22.00 -6.18
N SER A 92 -2.05 21.18 -6.58
CA SER A 92 -2.61 20.16 -5.70
C SER A 92 -1.65 19.00 -5.48
N VAL A 93 -0.93 18.57 -6.53
CA VAL A 93 0.10 17.53 -6.43
C VAL A 93 1.26 18.01 -5.56
N GLY A 94 1.67 19.28 -5.66
CA GLY A 94 2.68 19.86 -4.77
C GLY A 94 2.30 19.76 -3.30
N VAL A 95 1.07 20.15 -2.94
CA VAL A 95 0.56 20.00 -1.56
C VAL A 95 0.57 18.54 -1.10
N PHE A 96 0.26 17.59 -1.99
CA PHE A 96 0.30 16.16 -1.67
C PHE A 96 1.73 15.67 -1.41
N LEU A 97 2.71 16.10 -2.22
CA LEU A 97 4.13 15.79 -2.04
C LEU A 97 4.68 16.40 -0.75
N ASP A 98 4.38 17.66 -0.48
CA ASP A 98 4.79 18.36 0.75
C ASP A 98 4.25 17.67 2.01
N GLY A 99 3.12 16.99 1.89
CA GLY A 99 2.54 16.14 2.93
C GLY A 99 3.16 14.73 3.06
N GLY A 100 4.23 14.44 2.33
CA GLY A 100 4.90 13.13 2.30
C GLY A 100 4.24 12.09 1.39
N GLY A 101 3.37 12.54 0.47
CA GLY A 101 2.70 11.68 -0.50
C GLY A 101 3.63 11.18 -1.60
N PHE A 102 3.44 9.94 -2.06
CA PHE A 102 4.12 9.40 -3.23
C PHE A 102 3.26 9.58 -4.49
N PRO A 103 3.75 10.26 -5.54
CA PRO A 103 2.92 10.69 -6.67
C PRO A 103 2.51 9.52 -7.57
N SER A 104 1.41 9.69 -8.30
CA SER A 104 0.93 8.77 -9.34
C SER A 104 1.00 9.38 -10.75
N THR A 105 1.72 10.50 -10.90
CA THR A 105 1.85 11.28 -12.12
C THR A 105 3.27 11.17 -12.67
N THR A 106 3.40 10.80 -13.94
CA THR A 106 4.71 10.61 -14.60
C THR A 106 5.57 11.86 -14.52
N LYS A 107 4.99 13.05 -14.68
CA LYS A 107 5.71 14.33 -14.55
C LYS A 107 6.52 14.43 -13.24
N GLN A 108 5.95 14.01 -12.12
CA GLN A 108 6.61 14.07 -10.82
C GLN A 108 7.55 12.87 -10.60
N LEU A 109 7.22 11.70 -11.15
CA LEU A 109 8.11 10.53 -11.09
C LEU A 109 9.39 10.74 -11.92
N ASP A 110 9.33 11.53 -12.99
CA ASP A 110 10.45 11.87 -13.87
C ASP A 110 11.22 13.14 -13.44
N ASP A 111 10.75 13.83 -12.39
CA ASP A 111 11.33 15.10 -11.95
C ASP A 111 12.66 14.89 -11.22
N GLU A 112 13.72 15.58 -11.67
CA GLU A 112 15.06 15.41 -11.10
C GLU A 112 15.16 15.90 -9.66
N GLU A 113 14.39 16.91 -9.25
CA GLU A 113 14.41 17.40 -7.87
C GLU A 113 13.75 16.36 -6.95
N PHE A 114 12.62 15.79 -7.36
CA PHE A 114 11.98 14.68 -6.65
C PHE A 114 12.89 13.46 -6.55
N LEU A 115 13.50 13.03 -7.67
CA LEU A 115 14.37 11.84 -7.71
C LEU A 115 15.63 12.01 -6.86
N ASN A 116 16.27 13.18 -6.91
CA ASN A 116 17.53 13.44 -6.19
C ASN A 116 17.31 13.96 -4.76
N ALA A 117 16.07 13.99 -4.27
CA ALA A 117 15.78 14.42 -2.90
C ALA A 117 16.45 13.48 -1.87
N ALA A 118 17.49 13.98 -1.21
CA ALA A 118 18.20 13.29 -0.14
C ALA A 118 17.52 13.55 1.22
N LEU A 119 16.61 12.67 1.61
CA LEU A 119 15.77 12.88 2.79
C LEU A 119 16.54 12.55 4.09
N GLU A 120 16.59 13.51 5.02
CA GLU A 120 17.30 13.36 6.31
C GLU A 120 16.75 12.20 7.13
N TYR A 121 15.43 12.00 7.11
CA TYR A 121 14.78 10.89 7.82
C TYR A 121 15.34 9.52 7.39
N PHE A 122 15.73 9.40 6.12
CA PHE A 122 16.34 8.19 5.56
C PHE A 122 17.87 8.29 5.52
N GLY A 123 18.46 9.14 6.36
CA GLY A 123 19.90 9.35 6.48
C GLY A 123 20.56 9.86 5.21
N GLY A 124 19.86 10.71 4.46
CA GLY A 124 20.34 11.30 3.21
C GLY A 124 20.26 10.37 2.00
N GLN A 125 19.54 9.26 2.10
CA GLN A 125 19.28 8.39 0.95
C GLN A 125 18.31 9.08 -0.02
N GLU A 126 18.62 8.99 -1.32
CA GLU A 126 17.71 9.35 -2.42
C GLU A 126 16.64 8.26 -2.61
N ILE A 127 15.75 8.11 -1.62
CA ILE A 127 14.80 6.98 -1.58
C ILE A 127 13.86 6.95 -2.78
N ASN A 128 13.56 8.11 -3.38
CA ASN A 128 12.63 8.21 -4.49
C ASN A 128 13.14 7.47 -5.74
N LYS A 129 14.46 7.38 -5.95
CA LYS A 129 15.03 6.54 -7.03
C LYS A 129 14.64 5.06 -6.85
N VAL A 130 14.73 4.55 -5.62
CA VAL A 130 14.38 3.16 -5.31
C VAL A 130 12.88 2.91 -5.47
N LEU A 131 12.05 3.87 -5.04
CA LEU A 131 10.58 3.76 -5.13
C LEU A 131 10.08 3.88 -6.58
N VAL A 132 10.67 4.76 -7.38
CA VAL A 132 10.36 4.89 -8.81
C VAL A 132 10.80 3.65 -9.57
N GLU A 133 12.01 3.14 -9.32
CA GLU A 133 12.47 1.86 -9.89
C GLU A 133 11.52 0.71 -9.52
N ALA A 134 11.00 0.67 -8.29
CA ALA A 134 10.01 -0.32 -7.90
C ALA A 134 8.70 -0.17 -8.70
N SER A 135 8.25 1.07 -8.97
CA SER A 135 7.06 1.33 -9.79
C SER A 135 7.19 0.78 -11.22
N ASP A 136 8.39 0.88 -11.81
CA ASP A 136 8.67 0.36 -13.15
C ASP A 136 8.69 -1.18 -13.23
N ASN A 137 8.86 -1.85 -12.07
CA ASN A 137 8.98 -3.31 -11.96
C ASN A 137 7.71 -3.97 -11.38
N VAL A 138 6.58 -3.26 -11.32
CA VAL A 138 5.29 -3.84 -10.92
C VAL A 138 4.85 -4.88 -11.95
N ILE A 139 4.60 -6.11 -11.48
CA ILE A 139 4.15 -7.20 -12.35
C ILE A 139 2.75 -6.88 -12.89
N THR A 140 2.61 -6.94 -14.21
CA THR A 140 1.33 -6.75 -14.90
C THR A 140 0.46 -8.02 -14.88
N GLY A 141 -0.85 -7.85 -15.06
CA GLY A 141 -1.81 -8.97 -15.17
C GLY A 141 -2.49 -9.38 -13.87
N TRP A 142 -2.08 -8.82 -12.72
CA TRP A 142 -2.83 -8.96 -11.48
C TRP A 142 -4.19 -8.28 -11.54
N GLN A 143 -5.19 -8.83 -10.85
CA GLN A 143 -6.54 -8.27 -10.76
C GLN A 143 -7.10 -8.44 -9.36
N TYR A 144 -7.85 -7.43 -8.91
CA TYR A 144 -8.68 -7.56 -7.70
C TYR A 144 -9.96 -8.34 -7.99
N LEU A 145 -10.50 -8.99 -6.97
CA LEU A 145 -11.82 -9.60 -7.06
C LEU A 145 -12.90 -8.53 -7.17
N PRO A 146 -14.01 -8.78 -7.89
CA PRO A 146 -15.14 -7.84 -7.96
C PRO A 146 -15.84 -7.65 -6.60
N PHE A 147 -15.49 -8.49 -5.62
CA PHE A 147 -15.92 -8.42 -4.23
C PHE A 147 -14.73 -8.40 -3.25
N GLN A 148 -13.63 -7.71 -3.62
CA GLN A 148 -12.41 -7.63 -2.80
C GLN A 148 -12.66 -7.19 -1.36
N VAL A 149 -13.64 -6.30 -1.12
CA VAL A 149 -14.02 -5.87 0.24
C VAL A 149 -14.45 -7.05 1.10
N TYR A 150 -15.33 -7.92 0.56
CA TYR A 150 -15.74 -9.13 1.26
C TYR A 150 -14.54 -10.06 1.45
N ALA A 151 -13.74 -10.26 0.39
CA ALA A 151 -12.58 -11.14 0.45
C ALA A 151 -11.60 -10.74 1.57
N ASN A 152 -11.33 -9.45 1.70
CA ASN A 152 -10.50 -8.91 2.77
C ASN A 152 -11.16 -9.07 4.15
N SER A 153 -12.48 -8.92 4.26
CA SER A 153 -13.16 -9.03 5.56
C SER A 153 -13.13 -10.43 6.18
N VAL A 154 -13.02 -11.47 5.34
CA VAL A 154 -13.02 -12.88 5.80
C VAL A 154 -11.61 -13.48 5.86
N PHE A 155 -10.60 -12.74 5.41
CA PHE A 155 -9.20 -13.15 5.50
C PHE A 155 -8.74 -13.39 6.95
N PRO A 156 -9.08 -12.53 7.95
CA PRO A 156 -8.67 -12.76 9.34
C PRO A 156 -9.21 -14.07 9.93
N ASP A 157 -10.44 -14.44 9.60
CA ASP A 157 -11.10 -15.64 10.13
C ASP A 157 -10.58 -16.94 9.49
N THR A 158 -9.94 -16.82 8.33
CA THR A 158 -9.40 -17.94 7.54
C THR A 158 -7.88 -17.99 7.64
N VAL A 159 -7.18 -17.19 6.84
CA VAL A 159 -5.72 -17.14 6.81
C VAL A 159 -5.15 -16.52 8.09
N GLY A 160 -5.81 -15.49 8.64
CA GLY A 160 -5.39 -14.84 9.89
C GLY A 160 -5.34 -15.79 11.10
N ALA A 161 -6.27 -16.75 11.16
CA ALA A 161 -6.31 -17.77 12.20
C ALA A 161 -5.03 -18.63 12.20
N ALA A 162 -4.47 -18.93 11.02
CA ALA A 162 -3.24 -19.70 10.90
C ALA A 162 -2.02 -18.97 11.48
N TYR A 163 -1.93 -17.64 11.33
CA TYR A 163 -0.87 -16.84 11.96
C TYR A 163 -0.94 -16.91 13.49
N THR A 164 -2.13 -16.80 14.06
CA THR A 164 -2.32 -16.84 15.52
C THR A 164 -2.05 -18.23 16.08
N ALA A 165 -2.51 -19.27 15.38
CA ALA A 165 -2.31 -20.66 15.76
C ALA A 165 -0.91 -21.20 15.44
N ARG A 166 -0.10 -20.46 14.66
CA ARG A 166 1.20 -20.91 14.12
C ARG A 166 1.08 -22.22 13.36
N SER A 167 0.03 -22.34 12.56
CA SER A 167 -0.26 -23.54 11.75
C SER A 167 0.03 -23.31 10.27
N ASP A 168 -0.11 -24.37 9.48
CA ASP A 168 0.07 -24.32 8.03
C ASP A 168 -0.91 -23.34 7.36
N LEU A 169 -0.37 -22.37 6.61
CA LEU A 169 -1.11 -21.36 5.87
C LEU A 169 -1.97 -21.98 4.76
N ASN A 170 -1.56 -23.10 4.17
CA ASN A 170 -2.27 -23.72 3.04
C ASN A 170 -3.72 -24.06 3.40
N ARG A 171 -3.97 -24.49 4.64
CA ARG A 171 -5.33 -24.80 5.09
C ARG A 171 -6.19 -23.53 5.18
N GLY A 172 -5.62 -22.44 5.70
CA GLY A 172 -6.31 -21.15 5.75
C GLY A 172 -6.59 -20.58 4.36
N LEU A 173 -5.63 -20.72 3.45
CA LEU A 173 -5.77 -20.29 2.05
C LEU A 173 -6.84 -21.10 1.30
N GLN A 174 -6.88 -22.43 1.48
CA GLN A 174 -7.92 -23.27 0.89
C GLN A 174 -9.31 -22.89 1.45
N ALA A 175 -9.42 -22.71 2.77
CA ALA A 175 -10.67 -22.28 3.38
C ALA A 175 -11.13 -20.91 2.86
N TRP A 176 -10.18 -19.98 2.66
CA TRP A 176 -10.45 -18.68 2.07
C TRP A 176 -10.95 -18.84 0.62
N GLN A 177 -10.26 -19.61 -0.22
CA GLN A 177 -10.67 -19.88 -1.60
C GLN A 177 -12.09 -20.46 -1.67
N ASP A 178 -12.39 -21.49 -0.88
CA ASP A 178 -13.71 -22.15 -0.87
C ASP A 178 -14.82 -21.17 -0.47
N GLN A 179 -14.55 -20.31 0.51
CA GLN A 179 -15.48 -19.28 0.96
C GLN A 179 -15.70 -18.20 -0.11
N LEU A 180 -14.64 -17.77 -0.80
CA LEU A 180 -14.73 -16.82 -1.91
C LEU A 180 -15.51 -17.39 -3.09
N ALA A 181 -15.27 -18.65 -3.46
CA ALA A 181 -16.00 -19.33 -4.52
C ALA A 181 -17.49 -19.47 -4.18
N THR A 182 -17.80 -19.85 -2.94
CA THR A 182 -19.17 -19.91 -2.43
C THR A 182 -19.85 -18.55 -2.49
N TYR A 183 -19.20 -17.51 -1.96
CA TYR A 183 -19.74 -16.15 -1.95
C TYR A 183 -19.94 -15.60 -3.36
N GLY A 184 -18.95 -15.76 -4.24
CA GLY A 184 -19.05 -15.31 -5.63
C GLY A 184 -20.24 -15.93 -6.36
N ASN A 185 -20.45 -17.25 -6.22
CA ASN A 185 -21.62 -17.92 -6.79
C ASN A 185 -22.94 -17.41 -6.17
N GLN A 186 -22.98 -17.11 -4.87
CA GLN A 186 -24.16 -16.50 -4.23
C GLN A 186 -24.44 -15.07 -4.70
N GLN A 187 -23.42 -14.30 -5.08
CA GLN A 187 -23.55 -12.97 -5.65
C GLN A 187 -23.86 -12.99 -7.17
N GLY A 188 -24.01 -14.17 -7.78
CA GLY A 188 -24.37 -14.34 -9.18
C GLY A 188 -23.20 -14.36 -10.16
N PHE A 189 -21.95 -14.42 -9.68
CA PHE A 189 -20.80 -14.72 -10.53
C PHE A 189 -20.75 -16.22 -10.84
N THR A 190 -20.15 -16.61 -11.97
CA THR A 190 -19.74 -18.00 -12.18
C THR A 190 -18.29 -18.14 -11.72
N VAL A 191 -18.09 -18.75 -10.55
CA VAL A 191 -16.74 -18.98 -10.02
C VAL A 191 -16.40 -20.46 -10.15
N ASN A 192 -15.33 -20.74 -10.87
CA ASN A 192 -14.80 -22.10 -11.02
C ASN A 192 -14.10 -22.53 -9.72
N PRO A 193 -14.18 -23.83 -9.37
CA PRO A 193 -13.45 -24.39 -8.23
C PRO A 193 -11.93 -24.36 -8.41
#